data_AF-A0A3R8MYX4-F1
#
_entry.id   AF-A0A3R8MYX4-F1
#
_cell.length_a   1.000
_cell.length_b   1.000
_cell.length_c   1.000
_cell.angle_alpha   90.00
_cell.angle_beta   90.00
_cell.angle_gamma   90.00
#
_symmetry.space_group_name_H-M   'P 1'
#
loop_
_entity.id
_entity.type
_entity.pdbx_description
1 polymer ?
#
loop_
_entity_poly.entity_id
_entity_poly.type
_entity_poly.pdbx_seq_one_letter_code
_entity_poly.pdbx_strand_id
1 'polypeptide(L)'
;MKKRLITTLSLASLLFSYPSLAGHLTPTPHINSQELAKIQWQDVALTQEVKTNLVEKQQQSFTTAFAGIASPVAAYRIPANQGTLNIEIESSVLEKNLFVPNVIVLDSHFNIAATYSSADFTLLEERGLKGNRLSAELKLTPVANQDYIYLLVYTTKQDLDKSTTIPHPAKVYAKATGKQPPSIKDIEVKHSLSGEIYLNVNGLNDSKFIGLPTTIFNSHQPQTQIASAHNQRTTKVDKDTEHYFNQAVQKALKAKDINKALNLINEAEKLGLSTPRQIFLKNVNTN
;
A
#
# COMPACT_ATOMS: atom_id res chain seq x y z
N MET A 1 74.03 40.24 36.79
CA MET A 1 72.96 40.81 35.92
C MET A 1 72.16 39.63 35.36
N LYS A 2 71.01 39.31 35.97
CA LYS A 2 69.63 39.62 35.52
C LYS A 2 69.18 38.90 34.23
N LYS A 3 68.33 37.87 34.44
CA LYS A 3 67.08 37.46 33.71
C LYS A 3 67.24 37.09 32.21
N ARG A 4 66.60 36.06 31.65
CA ARG A 4 65.19 35.65 31.77
C ARG A 4 65.01 34.15 31.41
N LEU A 5 64.21 33.43 32.19
CA LEU A 5 63.52 32.21 31.77
C LEU A 5 62.40 32.58 30.79
N ILE A 6 62.26 31.81 29.72
CA ILE A 6 61.04 31.76 28.90
C ILE A 6 60.51 30.33 28.99
N THR A 7 59.51 30.14 29.84
CA THR A 7 58.74 28.90 29.94
C THR A 7 57.62 28.96 28.91
N THR A 8 57.76 28.25 27.80
CA THR A 8 56.66 28.03 26.84
C THR A 8 55.79 26.88 27.34
N LEU A 9 54.61 27.23 27.83
CA LEU A 9 53.55 26.30 28.22
C LEU A 9 52.77 25.90 26.95
N SER A 10 53.08 24.76 26.35
CA SER A 10 52.29 24.19 25.26
C SER A 10 51.04 23.54 25.83
N LEU A 11 49.90 24.19 25.63
CA LEU A 11 48.57 23.69 25.97
C LEU A 11 48.20 22.56 24.99
N ALA A 12 48.31 21.31 25.44
CA ALA A 12 47.84 20.15 24.69
C ALA A 12 46.32 20.07 24.79
N SER A 13 45.62 20.55 23.76
CA SER A 13 44.19 20.35 23.58
C SER A 13 43.92 18.90 23.17
N LEU A 14 43.48 18.08 24.13
CA LEU A 14 42.88 16.77 23.89
C LEU A 14 41.56 16.97 23.14
N LEU A 15 41.58 16.76 21.83
CA LEU A 15 40.39 16.60 21.02
C LEU A 15 39.74 15.25 21.40
N PHE A 16 38.69 15.29 22.20
CA PHE A 16 37.76 14.17 22.33
C PHE A 16 37.02 14.03 20.99
N SER A 17 37.47 13.09 20.17
CA SER A 17 36.73 12.62 19.01
C SER A 17 35.51 11.84 19.50
N TYR A 18 34.35 12.49 19.51
CA TYR A 18 33.08 11.81 19.63
C TYR A 18 32.91 10.89 18.40
N PRO A 19 32.54 9.60 18.58
CA PRO A 19 32.13 8.80 17.44
C PRO A 19 30.87 9.44 16.85
N SER A 20 30.97 9.92 15.63
CA SER A 20 29.79 10.23 14.83
C SER A 20 28.94 8.97 14.77
N LEU A 21 27.66 9.07 15.15
CA LEU A 21 26.66 8.09 14.72
C LEU A 21 26.65 8.15 13.19
N ALA A 22 27.44 7.29 12.55
CA ALA A 22 27.21 6.92 11.18
C ALA A 22 25.79 6.33 11.16
N GLY A 23 24.86 7.04 10.54
CA GLY A 23 23.53 6.49 10.27
C GLY A 23 23.74 5.13 9.63
N HIS A 24 23.17 4.09 10.21
CA HIS A 24 23.04 2.80 9.54
C HIS A 24 22.22 3.04 8.28
N LEU A 25 22.90 3.29 7.17
CA LEU A 25 22.34 3.18 5.83
C LEU A 25 22.09 1.69 5.63
N THR A 26 20.95 1.21 6.13
CA THR A 26 20.43 -0.08 5.67
C THR A 26 20.31 0.04 4.15
N PRO A 27 20.97 -0.83 3.37
CA PRO A 27 20.81 -0.84 1.93
C PRO A 27 19.32 -0.94 1.64
N THR A 28 18.77 0.03 0.90
CA THR A 28 17.40 -0.08 0.40
C THR A 28 17.32 -1.37 -0.40
N PRO A 29 16.46 -2.33 -0.04
CA PRO A 29 16.54 -3.66 -0.63
C PRO A 29 16.19 -3.57 -2.12
N HIS A 30 17.16 -3.79 -3.01
CA HIS A 30 16.88 -3.74 -4.43
C HIS A 30 16.20 -5.04 -4.87
N ILE A 31 14.91 -4.98 -5.22
CA ILE A 31 14.17 -6.13 -5.75
C ILE A 31 14.22 -6.11 -7.27
N ASN A 32 14.64 -7.21 -7.89
CA ASN A 32 14.67 -7.32 -9.34
C ASN A 32 13.23 -7.27 -9.91
N SER A 33 12.97 -6.33 -10.82
CA SER A 33 11.66 -6.15 -11.46
C SER A 33 11.18 -7.38 -12.24
N GLN A 34 12.09 -8.19 -12.79
CA GLN A 34 11.75 -9.44 -13.47
C GLN A 34 11.18 -10.51 -12.51
N GLU A 35 11.60 -10.49 -11.24
CA GLU A 35 11.06 -11.38 -10.22
C GLU A 35 9.67 -10.89 -9.78
N LEU A 36 9.49 -9.59 -9.60
CA LEU A 36 8.18 -8.98 -9.28
C LEU A 36 7.12 -9.24 -10.36
N ALA A 37 7.53 -9.34 -11.63
CA ALA A 37 6.64 -9.67 -12.74
C ALA A 37 6.13 -11.13 -12.72
N LYS A 38 6.83 -12.04 -12.02
CA LYS A 38 6.43 -13.45 -11.88
C LYS A 38 5.48 -13.69 -10.70
N ILE A 39 5.42 -12.74 -9.78
CA ILE A 39 4.58 -12.83 -8.59
C ILE A 39 3.10 -12.80 -8.99
N GLN A 40 2.32 -13.67 -8.37
CA GLN A 40 0.87 -13.65 -8.48
C GLN A 40 0.32 -12.58 -7.53
N TRP A 41 0.03 -11.40 -8.07
CA TRP A 41 -0.54 -10.29 -7.33
C TRP A 41 -2.02 -10.51 -7.07
N GLN A 42 -2.43 -10.42 -5.80
CA GLN A 42 -3.82 -10.46 -5.39
C GLN A 42 -4.40 -9.04 -5.38
N ASP A 43 -5.48 -8.83 -6.15
CA ASP A 43 -6.20 -7.55 -6.13
C ASP A 43 -7.01 -7.40 -4.85
N VAL A 44 -6.88 -6.24 -4.22
CA VAL A 44 -7.56 -5.91 -2.97
C VAL A 44 -8.35 -4.62 -3.18
N ALA A 45 -9.67 -4.71 -3.12
CA ALA A 45 -10.52 -3.54 -3.20
C ALA A 45 -10.49 -2.74 -1.89
N LEU A 46 -10.81 -1.45 -1.97
CA LEU A 46 -10.98 -0.63 -0.77
C LEU A 46 -12.16 -1.11 0.06
N THR A 47 -12.07 -0.96 1.37
CA THR A 47 -13.04 -1.38 2.40
C THR A 47 -13.28 -2.89 2.46
N GLN A 48 -12.33 -3.69 1.96
CA GLN A 48 -12.39 -5.14 1.97
C GLN A 48 -11.32 -5.73 2.90
N GLU A 49 -11.73 -6.73 3.69
CA GLU A 49 -10.81 -7.60 4.40
C GLU A 49 -10.47 -8.81 3.50
N VAL A 50 -9.17 -9.07 3.34
CA VAL A 50 -8.65 -10.19 2.54
C VAL A 50 -7.84 -11.10 3.44
N LYS A 51 -8.17 -12.39 3.41
CA LYS A 51 -7.40 -13.44 4.10
C LYS A 51 -6.48 -14.14 3.10
N THR A 52 -5.21 -14.27 3.46
CA THR A 52 -4.19 -14.98 2.68
C THR A 52 -3.49 -16.00 3.57
N ASN A 53 -3.44 -17.25 3.13
CA ASN A 53 -2.71 -18.32 3.80
C ASN A 53 -1.29 -18.38 3.22
N LEU A 54 -0.28 -18.16 4.05
CA LEU A 54 1.12 -18.37 3.70
C LEU A 54 1.53 -19.78 4.11
N VAL A 55 2.13 -20.50 3.16
CA VAL A 55 2.61 -21.86 3.36
C VAL A 55 4.09 -21.94 3.02
N GLU A 56 4.84 -22.70 3.81
CA GLU A 56 6.29 -22.89 3.65
C GLU A 56 6.69 -23.40 2.26
N LYS A 57 5.79 -24.08 1.53
CA LYS A 57 6.09 -24.56 0.17
C LYS A 57 6.08 -23.46 -0.91
N GLN A 58 5.52 -22.28 -0.62
CA GLN A 58 5.35 -21.17 -1.59
C GLN A 58 6.44 -20.09 -1.44
N GLN A 59 7.66 -20.50 -1.11
CA GLN A 59 8.79 -19.59 -0.91
C GLN A 59 9.20 -18.88 -2.19
N GLN A 60 9.55 -17.60 -2.05
CA GLN A 60 10.05 -16.77 -3.13
C GLN A 60 11.55 -16.53 -2.96
N SER A 61 12.36 -17.05 -3.88
CA SER A 61 13.83 -17.01 -3.76
C SER A 61 14.40 -15.58 -3.74
N PHE A 62 13.73 -14.62 -4.40
CA PHE A 62 14.17 -13.22 -4.45
C PHE A 62 14.22 -12.56 -3.06
N THR A 63 13.47 -13.07 -2.09
CA THR A 63 13.48 -12.54 -0.71
C THR A 63 14.80 -12.80 0.01
N THR A 64 15.60 -13.78 -0.41
CA THR A 64 16.89 -14.11 0.22
C THR A 64 17.84 -12.91 0.28
N ALA A 65 17.81 -12.04 -0.73
CA ALA A 65 18.69 -10.88 -0.83
C ALA A 65 18.48 -9.83 0.28
N PHE A 66 17.28 -9.75 0.85
CA PHE A 66 16.93 -8.76 1.87
C PHE A 66 16.36 -9.35 3.17
N ALA A 67 15.77 -10.54 3.12
CA ALA A 67 15.21 -11.24 4.26
C ALA A 67 16.17 -12.30 4.85
N GLY A 68 17.26 -12.61 4.15
CA GLY A 68 18.23 -13.65 4.54
C GLY A 68 17.73 -15.10 4.41
N ILE A 69 16.53 -15.30 3.85
CA ILE A 69 15.92 -16.60 3.59
C ILE A 69 14.92 -16.47 2.44
N ALA A 70 14.67 -17.57 1.71
CA ALA A 70 13.52 -17.67 0.83
C ALA A 70 12.24 -17.78 1.68
N SER A 71 11.42 -16.74 1.66
CA SER A 71 10.21 -16.60 2.47
C SER A 71 8.97 -16.71 1.58
N PRO A 72 7.86 -17.30 2.02
CA PRO A 72 6.59 -17.16 1.31
C PRO A 72 6.12 -15.70 1.40
N VAL A 73 5.53 -15.23 0.31
CA VAL A 73 5.18 -13.81 0.16
C VAL A 73 3.70 -13.68 -0.15
N ALA A 74 3.00 -12.86 0.64
CA ALA A 74 1.68 -12.37 0.26
C ALA A 74 1.88 -11.07 -0.53
N ALA A 75 1.41 -11.05 -1.77
CA ALA A 75 1.61 -9.95 -2.69
C ALA A 75 0.26 -9.34 -3.07
N TYR A 76 0.07 -8.06 -2.77
CA TYR A 76 -1.19 -7.37 -2.96
C TYR A 76 -1.05 -6.18 -3.91
N ARG A 77 -2.05 -5.99 -4.76
CA ARG A 77 -2.23 -4.78 -5.58
C ARG A 77 -3.44 -4.02 -5.06
N ILE A 78 -3.21 -2.79 -4.63
CA ILE A 78 -4.21 -1.97 -3.91
C ILE A 78 -4.43 -0.67 -4.69
N PRO A 79 -5.69 -0.30 -5.00
CA PRO A 79 -6.01 1.00 -5.61
C PRO A 79 -5.54 2.17 -4.73
N ALA A 80 -4.87 3.13 -5.34
CA ALA A 80 -4.20 4.26 -4.69
C ALA A 80 -4.68 5.63 -5.21
N ASN A 81 -5.74 5.63 -6.03
CA ASN A 81 -6.28 6.82 -6.68
C ASN A 81 -7.29 7.62 -5.82
N GLN A 82 -7.57 7.18 -4.59
CA GLN A 82 -8.58 7.80 -3.70
C GLN A 82 -7.97 8.53 -2.50
N GLY A 83 -6.72 8.97 -2.60
CA GLY A 83 -6.04 9.69 -1.51
C GLY A 83 -5.40 8.76 -0.48
N THR A 84 -5.35 9.19 0.78
CA THR A 84 -4.66 8.46 1.85
C THR A 84 -5.33 7.11 2.13
N LEU A 85 -4.51 6.07 2.17
CA LEU A 85 -4.88 4.71 2.50
C LEU A 85 -4.50 4.41 3.94
N ASN A 86 -5.41 3.80 4.67
CA ASN A 86 -5.15 3.17 5.95
C ASN A 86 -5.19 1.66 5.77
N ILE A 87 -4.07 1.00 5.98
CA ILE A 87 -3.91 -0.44 5.77
C ILE A 87 -3.61 -1.10 7.10
N GLU A 88 -4.48 -1.99 7.55
CA GLU A 88 -4.23 -2.82 8.72
C GLU A 88 -3.80 -4.21 8.26
N ILE A 89 -2.66 -4.68 8.78
CA ILE A 89 -2.13 -6.01 8.52
C ILE A 89 -2.13 -6.77 9.83
N GLU A 90 -2.89 -7.86 9.90
CA GLU A 90 -2.92 -8.75 11.05
C GLU A 90 -2.31 -10.12 10.69
N SER A 91 -1.48 -10.68 11.56
CA SER A 91 -1.01 -12.07 11.46
C SER A 91 -1.48 -12.90 12.65
N SER A 92 -2.28 -13.92 12.36
CA SER A 92 -2.90 -14.77 13.38
C SER A 92 -1.92 -15.80 13.94
N VAL A 93 -2.04 -16.06 15.25
CA VAL A 93 -1.35 -17.17 15.91
C VAL A 93 -2.13 -18.46 15.68
N LEU A 94 -1.50 -19.46 15.06
CA LEU A 94 -2.11 -20.74 14.71
C LEU A 94 -1.36 -21.89 15.39
N GLU A 95 -2.03 -22.63 16.27
CA GLU A 95 -1.49 -23.87 16.87
C GLU A 95 -0.05 -23.74 17.45
N LYS A 96 0.25 -22.58 18.07
CA LYS A 96 1.58 -22.20 18.60
C LYS A 96 2.66 -21.86 17.56
N ASN A 97 2.25 -21.64 16.33
CA ASN A 97 3.05 -21.03 15.28
C ASN A 97 2.56 -19.60 15.01
N LEU A 98 3.49 -18.71 14.70
CA LEU A 98 3.20 -17.34 14.32
C LEU A 98 4.05 -16.97 13.11
N PHE A 99 3.40 -16.46 12.07
CA PHE A 99 4.13 -15.80 11.01
C PHE A 99 4.44 -14.38 11.46
N VAL A 100 5.70 -13.96 11.42
CA VAL A 100 6.09 -12.60 11.82
C VAL A 100 6.28 -11.74 10.57
N PRO A 101 5.34 -10.84 10.27
CA PRO A 101 5.36 -10.06 9.05
C PRO A 101 6.43 -8.97 9.06
N ASN A 102 7.00 -8.79 7.88
CA ASN A 102 7.77 -7.63 7.42
C ASN A 102 7.14 -7.21 6.10
N VAL A 103 7.11 -5.91 5.83
CA VAL A 103 6.35 -5.36 4.71
C VAL A 103 7.22 -4.45 3.87
N ILE A 104 7.20 -4.65 2.56
CA ILE A 104 7.71 -3.69 1.59
C ILE A 104 6.54 -3.14 0.79
N VAL A 105 6.43 -1.81 0.76
CA VAL A 105 5.48 -1.07 -0.06
C VAL A 105 6.21 -0.57 -1.29
N LEU A 106 5.64 -0.83 -2.46
CA LEU A 106 6.13 -0.38 -3.74
C LEU A 106 5.15 0.60 -4.40
N ASP A 107 5.70 1.54 -5.15
CA ASP A 107 4.94 2.47 -5.99
C ASP A 107 4.46 1.81 -7.30
N SER A 108 3.77 2.58 -8.14
CA SER A 108 3.28 2.13 -9.46
C SER A 108 4.37 1.64 -10.42
N HIS A 109 5.62 1.99 -10.18
CA HIS A 109 6.78 1.61 -10.99
C HIS A 109 7.61 0.49 -10.32
N PHE A 110 7.09 -0.12 -9.25
CA PHE A 110 7.76 -1.12 -8.43
C PHE A 110 9.01 -0.63 -7.69
N ASN A 111 9.17 0.67 -7.49
CA ASN A 111 10.20 1.20 -6.60
C ASN A 111 9.74 1.10 -5.15
N ILE A 112 10.67 0.91 -4.23
CA ILE A 112 10.35 0.90 -2.80
C ILE A 112 9.94 2.30 -2.35
N ALA A 113 8.70 2.40 -1.87
CA ALA A 113 8.14 3.61 -1.29
C ALA A 113 8.27 3.63 0.24
N ALA A 114 8.09 2.48 0.90
CA ALA A 114 8.21 2.33 2.35
C ALA A 114 8.53 0.89 2.76
N THR A 115 9.10 0.71 3.95
CA THR A 115 9.38 -0.60 4.54
C THR A 115 9.00 -0.60 6.00
N TYR A 116 8.34 -1.67 6.45
CA TYR A 116 7.96 -1.91 7.83
C TYR A 116 8.57 -3.22 8.30
N SER A 117 9.22 -3.18 9.45
CA SER A 117 9.87 -4.33 10.07
C SER A 117 8.93 -5.06 11.02
N SER A 118 9.35 -6.22 11.51
CA SER A 118 8.65 -6.92 12.58
C SER A 118 8.44 -6.09 13.86
N ALA A 119 9.27 -5.07 14.10
CA ALA A 119 9.16 -4.18 15.25
C ALA A 119 7.96 -3.22 15.17
N ASP A 120 7.42 -2.98 13.97
CA ASP A 120 6.24 -2.13 13.77
C ASP A 120 4.93 -2.87 14.09
N PHE A 121 5.00 -4.18 14.32
CA PHE A 121 3.85 -5.02 14.67
C PHE A 121 3.71 -5.17 16.18
N THR A 122 2.48 -4.95 16.66
CA THR A 122 2.12 -5.07 18.07
C THR A 122 1.34 -6.36 18.32
N LEU A 123 1.64 -7.05 19.42
CA LEU A 123 0.86 -8.21 19.84
C LEU A 123 -0.47 -7.75 20.45
N LEU A 124 -1.56 -8.12 19.79
CA LEU A 124 -2.91 -7.94 20.30
C LEU A 124 -3.39 -9.24 20.94
N GLU A 125 -3.81 -9.11 22.20
CA GLU A 125 -4.44 -10.19 22.96
C GLU A 125 -5.80 -10.58 22.34
N GLU A 126 -6.22 -11.81 22.59
CA GLU A 126 -7.53 -12.33 22.19
C GLU A 126 -8.67 -11.40 22.63
N ARG A 127 -9.52 -11.01 21.68
CA ARG A 127 -10.68 -10.14 21.90
C ARG A 127 -11.84 -10.54 21.00
N GLY A 128 -12.97 -10.85 21.62
CA GLY A 128 -14.15 -11.31 20.89
C GLY A 128 -13.90 -12.65 20.22
N LEU A 129 -14.13 -12.74 18.91
CA LEU A 129 -13.82 -13.93 18.11
C LEU A 129 -12.42 -13.91 17.49
N LYS A 130 -11.65 -12.82 17.67
CA LYS A 130 -10.28 -12.70 17.17
C LYS A 130 -9.31 -13.25 18.20
N GLY A 131 -8.54 -14.27 17.82
CA GLY A 131 -7.44 -14.81 18.61
C GLY A 131 -6.27 -13.83 18.79
N ASN A 132 -5.24 -14.28 19.50
CA ASN A 132 -3.98 -13.54 19.60
C ASN A 132 -3.36 -13.37 18.21
N ARG A 133 -2.88 -12.15 17.93
CA ARG A 133 -2.34 -11.81 16.61
C ARG A 133 -1.37 -10.65 16.67
N LEU A 134 -0.47 -10.57 15.71
CA LEU A 134 0.33 -9.37 15.46
C LEU A 134 -0.47 -8.40 14.58
N SER A 135 -0.46 -7.10 14.87
CA SER A 135 -1.13 -6.08 14.05
C SER A 135 -0.26 -4.84 13.87
N ALA A 136 -0.25 -4.29 12.66
CA ALA A 136 0.31 -3.00 12.32
C ALA A 136 -0.66 -2.19 11.45
N GLU A 137 -0.71 -0.89 11.68
CA GLU A 137 -1.50 0.08 10.90
C GLU A 137 -0.54 0.94 10.07
N LEU A 138 -0.72 0.94 8.75
CA LEU A 138 0.10 1.65 7.78
C LEU A 138 -0.73 2.77 7.16
N LYS A 139 -0.33 4.01 7.43
CA LYS A 139 -0.94 5.21 6.83
C LYS A 139 -0.10 5.67 5.65
N LEU A 140 -0.57 5.37 4.45
CA LEU A 140 0.14 5.64 3.20
C LEU A 140 -0.58 6.73 2.43
N THR A 141 0.16 7.75 1.97
CA THR A 141 -0.38 8.79 1.09
C THR A 141 0.29 8.66 -0.28
N PRO A 142 -0.37 8.01 -1.25
CA PRO A 142 0.12 7.92 -2.62
C PRO A 142 0.37 9.30 -3.24
N VAL A 143 1.34 9.37 -4.14
CA VAL A 143 1.57 10.58 -4.95
C VAL A 143 0.42 10.79 -5.94
N ALA A 144 0.26 12.04 -6.42
CA ALA A 144 -0.77 12.35 -7.42
C ALA A 144 -0.59 11.49 -8.69
N ASN A 145 -1.72 11.08 -9.28
CA ASN A 145 -1.79 10.21 -10.48
C ASN A 145 -1.21 8.80 -10.29
N GLN A 146 -1.18 8.28 -9.07
CA GLN A 146 -0.86 6.88 -8.81
C GLN A 146 -2.13 6.04 -8.72
N ASP A 147 -2.32 5.14 -9.69
CA ASP A 147 -3.50 4.28 -9.71
C ASP A 147 -3.43 3.14 -8.69
N TYR A 148 -2.24 2.60 -8.44
CA TYR A 148 -2.02 1.46 -7.55
C TYR A 148 -0.74 1.61 -6.72
N ILE A 149 -0.77 0.99 -5.54
CA ILE A 149 0.42 0.58 -4.79
C ILE A 149 0.49 -0.94 -4.75
N TYR A 150 1.68 -1.44 -4.48
CA TYR A 150 1.94 -2.87 -4.34
C TYR A 150 2.53 -3.15 -2.96
N LEU A 151 2.07 -4.21 -2.32
CA LEU A 151 2.48 -4.55 -0.96
C LEU A 151 2.96 -6.00 -0.92
N LEU A 152 4.15 -6.21 -0.37
CA LEU A 152 4.75 -7.51 -0.17
C LEU A 152 4.88 -7.78 1.33
N VAL A 153 4.20 -8.80 1.83
CA VAL A 153 4.34 -9.28 3.21
C VAL A 153 5.17 -10.56 3.20
N TYR A 154 6.24 -10.59 3.98
CA TYR A 154 7.17 -11.71 4.10
C TYR A 154 7.68 -11.83 5.54
N THR A 155 8.49 -12.85 5.84
CA THR A 155 9.23 -12.95 7.11
C THR A 155 10.73 -13.09 6.89
N THR A 156 11.54 -12.76 7.89
CA THR A 156 13.01 -12.77 7.80
C THR A 156 13.62 -13.94 8.56
N LYS A 157 14.87 -14.30 8.21
CA LYS A 157 15.63 -15.32 8.97
C LYS A 157 15.78 -14.92 10.43
N GLN A 158 16.05 -13.64 10.69
CA GLN A 158 16.23 -13.11 12.05
C GLN A 158 14.96 -13.25 12.88
N ASP A 159 13.79 -13.03 12.28
CA ASP A 159 12.53 -13.19 13.00
C ASP A 159 12.20 -14.67 13.21
N LEU A 160 12.46 -15.55 12.24
CA LEU A 160 12.23 -16.99 12.41
C LEU A 160 13.03 -17.62 13.56
N ASP A 161 14.19 -17.06 13.90
CA ASP A 161 15.03 -17.53 15.01
C ASP A 161 14.54 -17.06 16.39
N LYS A 162 13.47 -16.26 16.45
CA LYS A 162 12.86 -15.74 17.69
C LYS A 162 11.55 -16.46 18.02
N SER A 163 11.02 -16.14 19.18
CA SER A 163 9.69 -16.54 19.64
C SER A 163 8.94 -15.34 20.23
N THR A 164 7.62 -15.42 20.22
CA THR A 164 6.74 -14.41 20.84
C THR A 164 6.06 -15.03 22.06
N THR A 165 6.10 -14.32 23.18
CA THR A 165 5.42 -14.74 24.41
C THR A 165 4.03 -14.13 24.47
N ILE A 166 3.01 -14.97 24.59
CA ILE A 166 1.60 -14.58 24.66
C ILE A 166 1.09 -14.79 26.09
N PRO A 167 0.42 -13.80 26.70
CA PRO A 167 -0.09 -13.93 28.05
C PRO A 167 -1.07 -15.09 28.15
N HIS A 168 -0.95 -15.89 29.23
CA HIS A 168 -1.86 -17.01 29.44
C HIS A 168 -3.31 -16.50 29.63
N PRO A 169 -4.34 -17.12 29.01
CA PRO A 169 -5.73 -16.63 29.07
C PRO A 169 -6.24 -16.48 30.51
N ALA A 170 -5.84 -17.36 31.43
CA ALA A 170 -6.15 -17.24 32.86
C ALA A 170 -5.62 -15.94 33.50
N LYS A 171 -4.45 -15.43 33.07
CA LYS A 171 -3.93 -14.13 33.53
C LYS A 171 -4.72 -12.96 32.96
N VAL A 172 -5.03 -13.02 31.67
CA VAL A 172 -5.84 -11.99 31.00
C VAL A 172 -7.23 -11.90 31.64
N TYR A 173 -7.87 -13.04 31.91
CA TYR A 173 -9.16 -13.11 32.60
C TYR A 173 -9.10 -12.58 34.04
N ALA A 174 -8.08 -12.95 34.82
CA ALA A 174 -7.90 -12.42 36.17
C ALA A 174 -7.73 -10.89 36.15
N LYS A 175 -6.89 -10.36 35.25
CA LYS A 175 -6.71 -8.92 35.02
C LYS A 175 -8.03 -8.23 34.65
N ALA A 176 -8.81 -8.81 33.74
CA ALA A 176 -10.10 -8.25 33.32
C ALA A 176 -11.17 -8.27 34.44
N THR A 177 -11.10 -9.24 35.36
CA THR A 177 -12.03 -9.37 36.49
C THR A 177 -11.55 -8.71 37.78
N GLY A 178 -10.42 -7.98 37.74
CA GLY A 178 -9.82 -7.34 38.91
C GLY A 178 -9.26 -8.33 39.95
N LYS A 179 -9.08 -9.59 39.58
CA LYS A 179 -8.53 -10.64 40.44
C LYS A 179 -7.01 -10.69 40.29
N GLN A 180 -6.32 -11.17 41.33
CA GLN A 180 -4.88 -11.39 41.26
C GLN A 180 -4.56 -12.41 40.14
N PRO A 181 -3.63 -12.10 39.22
CA PRO A 181 -3.22 -13.04 38.18
C PRO A 181 -2.59 -14.31 38.78
N PRO A 182 -2.93 -15.50 38.27
CA PRO A 182 -2.32 -16.74 38.72
C PRO A 182 -0.84 -16.80 38.29
N SER A 183 0.00 -17.45 39.11
CA SER A 183 1.43 -17.65 38.83
C SER A 183 1.65 -18.80 37.82
N ILE A 184 1.11 -18.65 36.62
CA ILE A 184 1.25 -19.59 35.50
C ILE A 184 2.24 -18.98 34.49
N LYS A 185 3.03 -19.81 33.80
CA LYS A 185 3.92 -19.29 32.73
C LYS A 185 3.10 -18.87 31.50
N ASP A 186 3.58 -17.84 30.81
CA ASP A 186 2.99 -17.41 29.55
C ASP A 186 3.33 -18.40 28.42
N ILE A 187 2.55 -18.34 27.35
CA ILE A 187 2.64 -19.30 26.25
C ILE A 187 3.68 -18.79 25.26
N GLU A 188 4.74 -19.55 25.05
CA GLU A 188 5.74 -19.24 24.03
C GLU A 188 5.28 -19.79 22.67
N VAL A 189 5.23 -18.92 21.67
CA VAL A 189 4.82 -19.21 20.29
C VAL A 189 6.03 -19.09 19.38
N LYS A 190 6.31 -20.16 18.63
CA LYS A 190 7.45 -20.19 17.72
C LYS A 190 7.11 -19.47 16.43
N HIS A 191 8.09 -18.77 15.88
CA HIS A 191 7.91 -18.16 14.57
C HIS A 191 8.01 -19.22 13.47
N SER A 192 7.24 -19.05 12.40
CA SER A 192 7.14 -20.02 11.30
C SER A 192 7.05 -19.32 9.95
N LEU A 193 7.45 -20.05 8.90
CA LEU A 193 7.24 -19.67 7.51
C LEU A 193 5.77 -19.83 7.08
N SER A 194 4.94 -20.49 7.87
CA SER A 194 3.52 -20.65 7.58
C SER A 194 2.66 -19.83 8.54
N GLY A 195 1.57 -19.27 8.03
CA GLY A 195 0.61 -18.53 8.85
C GLY A 195 -0.53 -17.93 8.05
N GLU A 196 -1.40 -17.21 8.76
CA GLU A 196 -2.55 -16.53 8.19
C GLU A 196 -2.37 -15.02 8.30
N ILE A 197 -2.49 -14.33 7.17
CA ILE A 197 -2.44 -12.87 7.06
C ILE A 197 -3.83 -12.36 6.71
N TYR A 198 -4.26 -11.35 7.45
CA TYR A 198 -5.46 -10.57 7.18
C TYR A 198 -5.02 -9.16 6.78
N LEU A 199 -5.49 -8.70 5.64
CA LEU A 199 -5.24 -7.35 5.14
C LEU A 199 -6.57 -6.63 5.05
N ASN A 200 -6.69 -5.51 5.77
CA ASN A 200 -7.83 -4.62 5.67
C ASN A 200 -7.37 -3.28 5.12
N VAL A 201 -7.99 -2.83 4.03
CA VAL A 201 -7.62 -1.59 3.35
C VAL A 201 -8.78 -0.62 3.41
N ASN A 202 -8.59 0.55 3.99
CA ASN A 202 -9.59 1.61 4.03
C ASN A 202 -9.06 2.87 3.33
N GLY A 203 -9.82 3.40 2.37
CA GLY A 203 -9.57 4.74 1.84
C GLY A 203 -10.12 5.78 2.82
N LEU A 204 -9.30 6.72 3.28
CA LEU A 204 -9.74 7.84 4.09
C LEU A 204 -10.39 8.90 3.20
N ASN A 205 -11.62 8.63 2.75
CA ASN A 205 -12.48 9.61 2.10
C ASN A 205 -13.22 10.37 3.21
N ASP A 206 -12.58 11.36 3.83
CA ASP A 206 -13.07 12.07 5.03
C ASP A 206 -14.30 12.98 4.79
N SER A 207 -15.10 12.74 3.75
CA SER A 207 -16.28 13.55 3.46
C SER A 207 -17.41 12.74 2.83
N LYS A 208 -18.53 12.64 3.57
CA LYS A 208 -19.82 12.22 3.04
C LYS A 208 -20.54 13.44 2.48
N PHE A 209 -20.65 13.55 1.16
CA PHE A 209 -21.42 14.63 0.54
C PHE A 209 -22.92 14.39 0.78
N ILE A 210 -23.58 15.31 1.48
CA ILE A 210 -25.04 15.31 1.64
C ILE A 210 -25.61 16.14 0.48
N GLY A 211 -26.43 15.54 -0.39
CA GLY A 211 -27.17 16.26 -1.44
C GLY A 211 -26.61 16.19 -2.87
N LEU A 212 -25.53 15.44 -3.13
CA LEU A 212 -25.09 15.10 -4.50
C LEU A 212 -25.42 13.63 -4.82
N PRO A 213 -25.88 13.29 -6.04
CA PRO A 213 -26.03 11.90 -6.45
C PRO A 213 -24.65 11.23 -6.50
N THR A 214 -24.41 10.26 -5.61
CA THR A 214 -23.13 9.58 -5.36
C THR A 214 -22.71 8.59 -6.46
N THR A 215 -23.24 8.71 -7.68
CA THR A 215 -22.93 7.81 -8.80
C THR A 215 -21.61 8.12 -9.50
N ILE A 216 -20.92 9.21 -9.13
CA ILE A 216 -19.68 9.66 -9.79
C ILE A 216 -18.42 8.99 -9.20
N PHE A 217 -18.49 8.48 -7.96
CA PHE A 217 -17.33 7.88 -7.26
C PHE A 217 -17.30 6.35 -7.29
N ASN A 218 -18.22 5.71 -8.00
CA ASN A 218 -18.30 4.26 -8.11
C ASN A 218 -18.05 3.79 -9.55
N SER A 219 -16.88 4.12 -10.11
CA SER A 219 -16.39 3.38 -11.28
C SER A 219 -15.70 2.11 -10.79
N HIS A 220 -16.28 0.98 -11.19
CA HIS A 220 -15.92 -0.44 -10.96
C HIS A 220 -16.90 -1.20 -10.06
N GLN A 221 -18.16 -1.30 -10.50
CA GLN A 221 -18.90 -2.55 -10.32
C GLN A 221 -18.53 -3.53 -11.45
N PRO A 222 -18.36 -4.83 -11.15
CA PRO A 222 -18.26 -5.86 -12.18
C PRO A 222 -19.64 -6.01 -12.84
N GLN A 223 -19.75 -5.57 -14.10
CA GLN A 223 -20.94 -5.87 -14.89
C GLN A 223 -20.97 -7.37 -15.17
N THR A 224 -21.97 -8.04 -14.62
CA THR A 224 -22.42 -9.38 -15.02
C THR A 224 -22.66 -9.37 -16.52
N GLN A 225 -21.80 -10.08 -17.23
CA GLN A 225 -21.91 -10.32 -18.66
C GLN A 225 -23.14 -11.20 -18.92
N ILE A 226 -24.17 -10.64 -19.54
CA ILE A 226 -25.07 -11.42 -20.38
C ILE A 226 -24.44 -11.40 -21.76
N ALA A 227 -24.03 -12.59 -22.19
CA ALA A 227 -23.32 -12.83 -23.44
C ALA A 227 -24.02 -12.18 -24.64
N SER A 228 -23.24 -11.49 -25.46
CA SER A 228 -23.46 -11.38 -26.90
C SER A 228 -22.13 -11.05 -27.54
N ALA A 229 -21.69 -11.97 -28.39
CA ALA A 229 -20.44 -11.93 -29.10
C ALA A 229 -20.32 -10.68 -29.98
N HIS A 230 -19.22 -9.94 -29.84
CA HIS A 230 -18.52 -9.48 -31.03
C HIS A 230 -17.02 -9.35 -30.77
N ASN A 231 -16.31 -9.74 -31.80
CA ASN A 231 -14.88 -9.93 -31.88
C ASN A 231 -14.22 -8.58 -32.23
N GLN A 232 -12.93 -8.46 -31.91
CA GLN A 232 -11.92 -7.61 -32.56
C GLN A 232 -11.64 -6.17 -32.07
N ARG A 233 -10.38 -6.04 -31.64
CA ARG A 233 -9.37 -5.05 -32.05
C ARG A 233 -9.46 -3.61 -31.54
N THR A 234 -8.46 -3.30 -30.73
CA THR A 234 -7.71 -2.04 -30.79
C THR A 234 -7.42 -1.64 -32.24
N THR A 235 -8.01 -0.53 -32.70
CA THR A 235 -7.41 0.50 -33.57
C THR A 235 -8.52 1.41 -34.10
N LYS A 236 -8.36 2.73 -33.88
CA LYS A 236 -9.21 3.82 -34.37
C LYS A 236 -10.59 3.92 -33.70
N VAL A 237 -10.80 5.05 -33.01
CA VAL A 237 -12.12 5.44 -32.50
C VAL A 237 -13.15 5.34 -33.61
N ASP A 238 -14.25 4.63 -33.34
CA ASP A 238 -15.31 4.37 -34.30
C ASP A 238 -15.91 5.67 -34.83
N LYS A 239 -16.27 5.68 -36.12
CA LYS A 239 -16.95 6.82 -36.77
C LYS A 239 -18.25 7.21 -36.05
N ASP A 240 -18.88 6.25 -35.38
CA ASP A 240 -20.08 6.46 -34.57
C ASP A 240 -19.80 7.31 -33.32
N THR A 241 -18.61 7.18 -32.75
CA THR A 241 -18.16 8.00 -31.61
C THR A 241 -17.88 9.44 -32.08
N GLU A 242 -17.24 9.61 -33.23
CA GLU A 242 -17.01 10.93 -33.82
C GLU A 242 -18.34 11.65 -34.12
N HIS A 243 -19.30 10.94 -34.69
CA HIS A 243 -20.62 11.50 -34.99
C HIS A 243 -21.36 11.93 -33.72
N TYR A 244 -21.27 11.15 -32.64
CA TYR A 244 -21.85 11.50 -31.34
C TYR A 244 -21.30 12.84 -30.80
N PHE A 245 -19.97 13.01 -30.78
CA PHE A 245 -19.35 14.25 -30.28
C PHE A 245 -19.68 15.45 -31.17
N ASN A 246 -19.71 15.27 -32.50
CA ASN A 246 -20.09 16.33 -33.43
C ASN A 246 -21.52 16.83 -33.18
N GLN A 247 -22.48 15.91 -32.97
CA GLN A 247 -23.86 16.27 -32.65
C GLN A 247 -24.01 16.91 -31.27
N ALA A 248 -23.30 16.40 -30.27
CA ALA A 248 -23.35 16.91 -28.90
C ALA A 248 -22.82 18.36 -28.83
N VAL A 249 -21.70 18.65 -29.51
CA VAL A 249 -21.15 20.01 -29.59
C VAL A 249 -22.12 20.96 -30.32
N GLN A 250 -22.71 20.54 -31.44
CA GLN A 250 -23.72 21.36 -32.14
C GLN A 250 -24.94 21.65 -31.26
N LYS A 251 -25.41 20.67 -30.49
CA LYS A 251 -26.55 20.84 -29.58
C LYS A 251 -26.22 21.80 -28.44
N ALA A 252 -25.03 21.71 -27.86
CA ALA A 252 -24.56 22.63 -26.82
C ALA A 252 -24.43 24.07 -27.34
N LEU A 253 -23.91 24.24 -28.56
CA LEU A 253 -23.83 25.54 -29.22
C LEU A 253 -25.19 26.16 -29.52
N LYS A 254 -26.16 25.36 -30.00
CA LYS A 254 -27.57 25.81 -30.17
C LYS A 254 -28.21 26.23 -28.85
N ALA A 255 -27.84 25.58 -27.75
CA ALA A 255 -28.30 25.91 -26.42
C ALA A 255 -27.53 27.10 -25.78
N LYS A 256 -26.58 27.72 -26.49
CA LYS A 256 -25.64 28.75 -25.97
C LYS A 256 -24.86 28.31 -24.73
N ASP A 257 -24.71 27.01 -24.52
CA ASP A 257 -23.97 26.42 -23.41
C ASP A 257 -22.51 26.16 -23.82
N ILE A 258 -21.71 27.24 -23.75
CA ILE A 258 -20.30 27.23 -24.17
C ILE A 258 -19.46 26.31 -23.28
N ASN A 259 -19.73 26.28 -21.97
CA ASN A 259 -18.99 25.44 -21.01
C ASN A 259 -19.16 23.96 -21.33
N LYS A 260 -20.39 23.54 -21.64
CA LYS A 260 -20.67 22.16 -22.05
C LYS A 260 -20.06 21.82 -23.41
N ALA A 261 -20.07 22.75 -24.36
CA ALA A 261 -19.42 22.56 -25.66
C ALA A 261 -17.90 22.35 -25.50
N LEU A 262 -17.23 23.13 -24.64
CA LEU A 262 -15.80 22.99 -24.36
C LEU A 262 -15.46 21.67 -23.67
N ASN A 263 -16.28 21.22 -22.72
CA ASN A 263 -16.06 19.93 -22.06
C ASN A 263 -16.15 18.76 -23.04
N LEU A 264 -17.14 18.78 -23.95
CA LEU A 264 -17.32 17.76 -24.99
C LEU A 264 -16.15 17.74 -26.00
N ILE A 265 -15.53 18.89 -26.27
CA ILE A 265 -14.34 18.97 -27.12
C ILE A 265 -13.14 18.33 -26.43
N ASN A 266 -12.90 18.64 -25.16
CA ASN A 266 -11.78 18.08 -24.39
C ASN A 266 -11.88 16.55 -24.27
N GLU A 267 -13.10 16.04 -24.07
CA GLU A 267 -13.37 14.60 -24.07
C GLU A 267 -13.11 13.95 -25.44
N ALA A 268 -13.53 14.61 -26.53
CA ALA A 268 -13.26 14.14 -27.88
C ALA A 268 -11.76 14.16 -28.23
N GLU A 269 -11.03 15.18 -27.81
CA GLU A 269 -9.58 15.29 -28.02
C GLU A 269 -8.80 14.22 -27.27
N LYS A 270 -9.23 13.85 -26.05
CA LYS A 270 -8.67 12.73 -25.29
C LYS A 270 -8.83 11.39 -26.02
N LEU A 271 -9.85 11.29 -26.87
CA LEU A 271 -10.11 10.15 -27.75
C LEU A 271 -9.41 10.29 -29.12
N GLY A 272 -8.63 11.36 -29.35
CA GLY A 272 -7.93 11.61 -30.61
C GLY A 272 -8.83 12.14 -31.73
N LEU A 273 -10.02 12.65 -31.42
CA LEU A 273 -10.97 13.23 -32.38
C LEU A 273 -10.80 14.76 -32.45
N SER A 274 -10.37 15.27 -33.60
CA SER A 274 -10.15 16.72 -33.81
C SER A 274 -11.35 17.46 -34.42
N THR A 275 -12.31 16.75 -35.00
CA THR A 275 -13.46 17.30 -35.73
C THR A 275 -14.40 18.16 -34.87
N PRO A 276 -14.71 17.80 -33.61
CA PRO A 276 -15.58 18.61 -32.75
C PRO A 276 -15.04 20.02 -32.48
N ARG A 277 -13.71 20.17 -32.35
CA ARG A 277 -13.06 21.48 -32.19
C ARG A 277 -13.23 22.36 -33.44
N GLN A 278 -13.12 21.78 -34.63
CA GLN A 278 -13.32 22.51 -35.89
C GLN A 278 -14.77 23.02 -36.02
N ILE A 279 -15.75 22.21 -35.62
CA ILE A 279 -17.17 22.60 -35.62
C ILE A 279 -17.41 23.77 -34.67
N PHE A 280 -16.81 23.74 -33.47
CA PHE A 280 -16.89 24.84 -32.52
C PHE A 280 -16.33 26.13 -33.10
N LEU A 281 -15.08 26.10 -33.60
CA LEU A 281 -14.42 27.27 -34.19
C LEU A 281 -15.22 27.86 -35.37
N LYS A 282 -15.79 27.02 -36.22
CA LYS A 282 -16.66 27.47 -37.32
C LYS A 282 -17.90 28.21 -36.82
N ASN A 283 -18.57 27.70 -35.79
CA ASN A 283 -19.81 28.29 -35.28
C ASN A 283 -19.59 29.56 -34.46
N VAL A 284 -18.46 29.68 -33.76
CA VAL A 284 -18.11 30.91 -33.01
C VAL A 284 -17.58 32.03 -33.91
N ASN A 285 -16.99 31.71 -35.07
CA ASN A 285 -16.58 32.72 -36.07
C ASN A 285 -17.73 33.17 -37.00
N THR A 286 -18.91 32.53 -36.92
CA THR A 286 -20.07 32.84 -37.79
C THR A 286 -21.16 33.62 -37.03
N ASN A 287 -20.90 34.05 -35.79
CA ASN A 287 -21.68 35.07 -35.06
C ASN A 287 -20.82 36.29 -34.80
#